data_AF-A0A8J8MVZ0-F1
#
_entry.id   AF-A0A8J8MVZ0-F1
#
_cell.length_a   1.000
_cell.length_b   1.000
_cell.length_c   1.000
_cell.angle_alpha   90.00
_cell.angle_beta   90.00
_cell.angle_gamma   90.00
#
_symmetry.space_group_name_H-M   'P 1'
#
loop_
_entity.id
_entity.type
_entity.pdbx_description
1 polymer ?
#
loop_
_entity_poly.entity_id
_entity_poly.type
_entity_poly.pdbx_seq_one_letter_code
_entity_poly.pdbx_strand_id
1 'polypeptide(L)'
;MAQTSEAVRQPKHALLLGSRVRQFIKRGGRLRYEPHKDPANGKLVWVVMGVFPDKTEEPVFTTTSGEHKHFRSADAMIQYHRQMCPDEDVLIVPMPASH
;
A
#
# COMPACT_ATOMS: atom_id res chain seq x y z
N MET A 1 38.90 -17.72 2.50
CA MET A 1 37.94 -16.99 3.36
C MET A 1 36.66 -16.84 2.56
N ALA A 2 35.62 -17.58 2.91
CA ALA A 2 34.33 -17.54 2.23
C ALA A 2 33.49 -16.42 2.87
N GLN A 3 33.25 -15.33 2.14
CA GLN A 3 32.25 -14.35 2.50
C GLN A 3 30.91 -14.84 1.97
N THR A 4 30.16 -15.51 2.83
CA THR A 4 28.75 -15.83 2.62
C THR A 4 27.97 -14.52 2.74
N SER A 5 27.76 -13.83 1.63
CA SER A 5 26.73 -12.80 1.53
C SER A 5 25.38 -13.51 1.47
N GLU A 6 24.83 -13.84 2.64
CA GLU A 6 23.41 -14.14 2.80
C GLU A 6 22.61 -12.89 2.45
N ALA A 7 22.39 -12.69 1.15
CA ALA A 7 21.27 -11.90 0.68
C ALA A 7 20.03 -12.57 1.25
N VAL A 8 19.49 -12.00 2.33
CA VAL A 8 18.19 -12.34 2.89
C VAL A 8 17.22 -12.28 1.71
N ARG A 9 16.88 -13.47 1.19
CA ARG A 9 15.87 -13.63 0.16
C ARG A 9 14.56 -13.29 0.84
N GLN A 10 14.26 -12.00 0.95
CA GLN A 10 12.90 -11.55 1.21
C GLN A 10 12.02 -12.29 0.21
N PRO A 11 11.01 -13.04 0.66
CA PRO A 11 10.07 -13.62 -0.27
C PRO A 11 9.58 -12.47 -1.14
N LYS A 12 9.78 -12.55 -2.46
CA LYS A 12 9.15 -11.62 -3.40
C LYS A 12 7.65 -11.78 -3.16
N HIS A 13 7.02 -10.92 -2.36
CA HIS A 13 5.60 -11.06 -2.16
C HIS A 13 4.96 -10.81 -3.52
N ALA A 14 3.97 -11.62 -3.84
CA ALA A 14 3.33 -11.54 -5.14
C ALA A 14 2.66 -10.16 -5.24
N LEU A 15 3.10 -9.34 -6.22
CA LEU A 15 2.55 -8.04 -6.57
C LEU A 15 1.08 -7.92 -6.15
N LEU A 16 0.80 -7.05 -5.18
CA LEU A 16 -0.54 -6.89 -4.65
C LEU A 16 -1.40 -6.11 -5.65
N LEU A 17 -2.06 -6.83 -6.55
CA LEU A 17 -2.99 -6.23 -7.51
C LEU A 17 -4.25 -5.74 -6.80
N GLY A 18 -4.78 -4.60 -7.24
CA GLY A 18 -6.01 -4.01 -6.68
C GLY A 18 -7.20 -4.98 -6.64
N SER A 19 -7.29 -5.91 -7.60
CA SER A 19 -8.33 -6.96 -7.64
C SER A 19 -8.20 -8.02 -6.53
N ARG A 20 -7.02 -8.18 -5.94
CA ARG A 20 -6.72 -9.18 -4.90
C ARG A 20 -6.73 -8.61 -3.48
N VAL A 21 -6.91 -7.30 -3.32
CA VAL A 21 -6.88 -6.62 -2.01
C VAL A 21 -7.90 -7.21 -1.02
N ARG A 22 -9.12 -7.52 -1.48
CA ARG A 22 -10.14 -8.15 -0.61
C ARG A 22 -9.69 -9.49 -0.06
N GLN A 23 -9.04 -10.32 -0.89
CA GLN A 23 -8.56 -11.63 -0.45
C GLN A 23 -7.35 -11.49 0.47
N PHE A 24 -6.48 -10.51 0.21
CA PHE A 24 -5.33 -10.18 1.05
C PHE A 24 -5.77 -9.77 2.46
N ILE A 25 -6.78 -8.90 2.58
CA ILE A 25 -7.33 -8.48 3.88
C ILE A 25 -7.94 -9.67 4.64
N LYS A 26 -8.72 -10.50 3.95
CA LYS A 26 -9.28 -11.74 4.53
C LYS A 26 -8.22 -12.71 5.08
N ARG A 27 -6.98 -12.63 4.60
CA ARG A 27 -5.84 -13.45 5.06
C ARG A 27 -5.05 -12.79 6.20
N GLY A 28 -5.56 -11.71 6.77
CA GLY A 28 -4.93 -10.96 7.86
C GLY A 28 -4.00 -9.82 7.39
N GLY A 29 -3.97 -9.52 6.10
CA GLY A 29 -3.33 -8.31 5.58
C GLY A 29 -4.09 -7.05 5.97
N ARG A 30 -3.41 -5.92 6.01
CA ARG A 30 -4.02 -4.60 6.29
C ARG A 30 -3.65 -3.58 5.24
N LEU A 31 -4.42 -2.51 5.13
CA LEU A 31 -4.09 -1.40 4.25
C LEU A 31 -3.51 -0.23 5.04
N ARG A 32 -2.46 0.37 4.49
CA ARG A 32 -1.89 1.64 4.93
C ARG A 32 -1.85 2.60 3.74
N TYR A 33 -1.88 3.90 4.03
CA TYR A 33 -1.85 4.93 3.02
C TYR A 33 -0.68 5.85 3.30
N GLU A 34 0.21 6.00 2.32
CA GLU A 34 1.37 6.86 2.45
C GLU A 34 1.19 8.15 1.66
N PRO A 35 1.42 9.31 2.28
CA PRO A 35 1.42 10.58 1.56
C PRO A 35 2.70 10.71 0.70
N HIS A 36 2.52 10.86 -0.61
CA HIS A 36 3.59 11.07 -1.59
C HIS A 36 3.30 12.35 -2.38
N LYS A 37 4.34 13.01 -2.89
CA LYS A 37 4.17 14.08 -3.89
C LYS A 37 4.17 13.46 -5.28
N ASP A 38 3.11 13.70 -6.05
CA ASP A 38 3.03 13.28 -7.44
C ASP A 38 4.16 13.98 -8.23
N PRO A 39 5.07 13.23 -8.88
CA PRO A 39 6.22 13.82 -9.56
C PRO A 39 5.81 14.68 -10.78
N ALA A 40 4.62 14.46 -11.35
CA ALA A 40 4.17 15.19 -12.54
C ALA A 40 3.63 16.60 -12.20
N ASN A 41 3.07 16.81 -11.01
CA ASN A 41 2.36 18.05 -10.67
C ASN A 41 2.61 18.56 -9.24
N GLY A 42 3.40 17.85 -8.43
CA GLY A 42 3.76 18.21 -7.06
C GLY A 42 2.63 18.07 -6.04
N LYS A 43 1.44 17.61 -6.43
CA LYS A 43 0.29 17.49 -5.54
C LYS A 43 0.44 16.31 -4.60
N LEU A 44 -0.15 16.45 -3.41
CA LEU A 44 -0.24 15.35 -2.46
C LEU A 44 -1.14 14.25 -3.01
N VAL A 45 -0.63 13.03 -3.02
CA VAL A 45 -1.35 11.81 -3.35
C VAL A 45 -1.12 10.77 -2.26
N TRP A 46 -2.06 9.87 -2.05
CA TRP A 46 -1.95 8.79 -1.08
C TRP A 46 -1.75 7.47 -1.79
N VAL A 47 -0.55 6.91 -1.68
CA VAL A 47 -0.20 5.59 -2.22
C VAL A 47 -0.74 4.51 -1.29
N VAL A 48 -1.41 3.52 -1.87
CA VAL A 48 -1.97 2.41 -1.10
C VAL A 48 -0.90 1.35 -0.90
N MET A 49 -0.61 1.02 0.35
CA MET A 49 0.33 -0.01 0.78
C MET A 49 -0.44 -1.17 1.41
N GLY A 50 -0.12 -2.40 1.03
CA GLY A 50 -0.53 -3.60 1.73
C GLY A 50 0.49 -3.95 2.80
N VAL A 51 0.04 -4.04 4.05
CA VAL A 51 0.83 -4.48 5.20
C VAL A 51 0.54 -5.96 5.44
N PHE A 52 1.55 -6.81 5.19
CA PHE A 52 1.44 -8.26 5.37
C PHE A 52 1.50 -8.63 6.87
N PRO A 53 1.06 -9.84 7.26
CA PRO A 53 1.12 -10.30 8.65
C PRO A 53 2.52 -10.33 9.28
N ASP A 54 3.57 -10.47 8.47
CA ASP A 54 4.98 -10.38 8.85
C ASP A 54 5.50 -8.94 8.92
N LYS A 55 4.60 -7.95 8.83
CA LYS A 55 4.86 -6.50 8.89
C LYS A 55 5.63 -5.94 7.69
N THR A 56 5.82 -6.71 6.64
CA THR A 56 6.34 -6.16 5.38
C THR A 56 5.27 -5.32 4.70
N GLU A 57 5.72 -4.30 3.97
CA GLU A 57 4.85 -3.36 3.28
C GLU A 57 5.18 -3.35 1.80
N GLU A 58 4.16 -3.54 0.96
CA GLU A 58 4.31 -3.44 -0.49
C GLU A 58 3.21 -2.58 -1.11
N PRO A 59 3.52 -1.82 -2.17
CA PRO A 59 2.52 -1.02 -2.86
C PRO A 59 1.47 -1.91 -3.53
N VAL A 60 0.22 -1.45 -3.48
CA VAL A 60 -0.86 -2.03 -4.28
C VAL A 60 -0.75 -1.48 -5.69
N PHE A 61 -0.84 -2.34 -6.70
CA PHE A 61 -0.75 -1.94 -8.10
C PHE A 61 -2.13 -1.92 -8.75
N THR A 62 -2.37 -0.96 -9.64
CA THR A 62 -3.56 -0.99 -10.49
C THR A 62 -3.40 -2.11 -11.53
N THR A 63 -4.47 -2.84 -11.79
CA THR A 63 -4.45 -3.91 -12.81
C THR A 63 -4.33 -3.37 -14.23
N THR A 64 -4.66 -2.09 -14.44
CA THR A 64 -4.76 -1.48 -15.77
C THR A 64 -3.47 -0.83 -16.23
N SER A 65 -2.79 -0.07 -15.36
CA SER A 65 -1.52 0.61 -15.71
C SER A 65 -0.28 -0.08 -15.16
N GLY A 66 -0.43 -0.99 -14.18
CA GLY A 66 0.71 -1.53 -13.46
C GLY A 66 1.44 -0.49 -12.61
N GLU A 67 0.85 0.70 -12.43
CA GLU A 67 1.36 1.73 -11.54
C GLU A 67 0.85 1.52 -10.11
N HIS A 68 1.49 2.18 -9.15
CA HIS A 68 1.01 2.23 -7.78
C HIS A 68 -0.40 2.82 -7.75
N LYS A 69 -1.30 2.08 -7.11
CA LYS A 69 -2.63 2.57 -6.78
C LYS A 69 -2.46 3.73 -5.80
N HIS A 70 -2.93 4.89 -6.22
CA HIS A 70 -2.92 6.08 -5.39
C HIS A 70 -4.26 6.81 -5.48
N PHE A 71 -4.55 7.64 -4.49
CA PHE A 71 -5.70 8.52 -4.45
C PHE A 71 -5.26 9.98 -4.44
N ARG A 72 -5.96 10.81 -5.20
CA ARG A 72 -5.77 12.27 -5.21
C ARG A 72 -6.76 13.00 -4.29
N SER A 73 -7.70 12.28 -3.69
CA SER A 73 -8.73 12.79 -2.81
C SER A 73 -8.86 11.90 -1.58
N ALA A 74 -8.96 12.52 -0.41
CA ALA A 74 -9.20 11.83 0.85
C ALA A 74 -10.55 11.09 0.83
N ASP A 75 -11.58 11.66 0.22
CA ASP A 75 -12.90 11.00 0.12
C ASP A 75 -12.84 9.71 -0.67
N ALA A 76 -12.13 9.71 -1.80
CA ALA A 76 -11.94 8.52 -2.62
C ALA A 76 -11.15 7.43 -1.87
N MET A 77 -10.15 7.85 -1.08
CA MET A 77 -9.39 6.96 -0.22
C MET A 77 -10.26 6.34 0.88
N ILE A 78 -11.05 7.15 1.58
CA ILE A 78 -11.96 6.71 2.66
C ILE A 78 -13.02 5.75 2.10
N GLN A 79 -13.66 6.09 0.98
CA GLN A 79 -14.64 5.21 0.34
C GLN A 79 -14.03 3.87 -0.04
N TYR A 80 -12.83 3.88 -0.62
CA TYR A 80 -12.11 2.65 -0.95
C TYR A 80 -11.79 1.84 0.31
N HIS A 81 -11.32 2.49 1.36
CA HIS A 81 -11.00 1.83 2.63
C HIS A 81 -12.24 1.13 3.20
N ARG A 82 -13.37 1.84 3.32
CA ARG A 82 -14.64 1.27 3.81
C ARG A 82 -15.13 0.07 3.00
N GLN A 83 -14.86 0.06 1.69
CA GLN A 83 -15.24 -1.06 0.83
C GLN A 83 -14.34 -2.30 1.00
N MET A 84 -13.08 -2.10 1.41
CA MET A 84 -12.08 -3.15 1.50
C MET A 84 -11.93 -3.69 2.93
N CYS A 85 -11.98 -2.79 3.92
CA CYS A 85 -11.92 -3.03 5.36
C CYS A 85 -13.26 -2.60 6.00
N PRO A 86 -14.37 -3.32 5.79
CA PRO A 86 -15.67 -2.92 6.35
C PRO A 86 -15.73 -3.00 7.88
N ASP A 87 -14.83 -3.77 8.49
CA ASP A 87 -14.73 -3.97 9.95
C ASP A 87 -13.84 -2.91 10.64
N GLU A 88 -13.21 -2.00 9.88
CA GLU A 88 -12.38 -0.92 10.42
C GLU A 88 -13.17 0.40 10.47
N ASP A 89 -13.42 0.91 11.68
CA ASP A 89 -14.15 2.17 11.89
C ASP A 89 -13.28 3.42 11.80
N VAL A 90 -11.95 3.26 11.87
CA VAL A 90 -10.99 4.36 11.93
C VAL A 90 -9.87 4.12 10.91
N LEU A 91 -9.61 5.15 10.10
CA LEU A 91 -8.48 5.20 9.18
C LEU A 91 -7.44 6.22 9.69
N ILE A 92 -6.23 5.74 10.00
CA ILE A 92 -5.10 6.59 10.41
C ILE A 92 -4.18 6.79 9.21
N VAL A 93 -3.90 8.05 8.86
CA VAL A 93 -3.01 8.42 7.76
C VAL A 93 -1.92 9.34 8.30
N PRO A 94 -0.62 9.00 8.14
CA PRO A 94 0.46 9.88 8.54
C PRO A 94 0.44 11.16 7.68
N MET A 95 0.80 12.29 8.29
CA MET A 95 0.99 13.54 7.57
C MET A 95 2.31 13.50 6.79
N PRO A 96 2.38 14.06 5.56
CA PRO A 96 3.64 14.20 4.86
C PRO A 96 4.61 15.04 5.71
N ALA A 97 5.85 14.58 5.86
CA ALA A 97 6.88 15.40 6.49
C ALA A 97 7.06 16.69 5.67
N SER A 98 6.94 17.84 6.34
CA SER A 98 7.28 19.13 5.75
C SER A 98 8.79 19.25 5.78
N HIS A 99 9.45 18.96 4.66
CA HIS A 99 10.85 19.33 4.42
C HIS A 99 10.89 20.60 3.57
#